data_AF-A0A1F8NG82-F1
#
_entry.id   AF-A0A1F8NG82-F1
#
_cell.length_a   1.000
_cell.length_b   1.000
_cell.length_c   1.000
_cell.angle_alpha   90.00
_cell.angle_beta   90.00
_cell.angle_gamma   90.00
#
_symmetry.space_group_name_H-M   'P 1'
#
loop_
_entity.id
_entity.type
_entity.pdbx_description
1 polymer ?
#
loop_
_entity_poly.entity_id
_entity_poly.type
_entity_poly.pdbx_seq_one_letter_code
_entity_poly.pdbx_strand_id
1 'polypeptide(L)'
;MDPIQGPIQRTRRYWYEDGVAELAIGGLFLAIGLVIWAQGAVPEGSAAQAALGIAFPGVIIGGMLLGRRLIPSVKARLTYPRTGYVAYPQPSRRRRLAVVGVALAVAAAVGASVLALQPPPSGALVLLEGLLLGVLLIILGQGLTRFYLLGGWSLILGIGLSRLPAPEETMSGVLYGLTGLVMAISGGLVLATYLRRNRMPPQDTQL
;
A
#
# COMPACT_ATOMS: atom_id res chain seq x y z
N MET A 1 -25.60 14.30 -11.07
CA MET A 1 -24.92 13.35 -10.17
C MET A 1 -25.34 11.96 -10.60
N ASP A 2 -24.41 11.15 -11.11
CA ASP A 2 -24.73 9.83 -11.68
C ASP A 2 -25.16 8.81 -10.60
N PRO A 3 -26.33 8.16 -10.72
CA PRO A 3 -26.87 7.25 -9.71
C PRO A 3 -26.06 5.96 -9.52
N ILE A 4 -25.05 5.70 -10.37
CA ILE A 4 -24.21 4.48 -10.35
C ILE A 4 -22.91 4.66 -9.54
N GLN A 5 -22.55 5.89 -9.14
CA GLN A 5 -21.31 6.11 -8.37
C GLN A 5 -21.44 5.74 -6.88
N GLY A 6 -22.65 5.76 -6.32
CA GLY A 6 -22.92 5.48 -4.90
C GLY A 6 -22.61 4.04 -4.44
N PRO A 7 -22.99 2.98 -5.17
CA PRO A 7 -22.73 1.60 -4.76
C PRO A 7 -21.24 1.23 -4.72
N ILE A 8 -20.46 1.70 -5.69
CA ILE A 8 -19.05 1.33 -5.86
C ILE A 8 -18.16 1.96 -4.77
N GLN A 9 -18.46 3.20 -4.36
CA GLN A 9 -17.74 3.85 -3.25
C GLN A 9 -18.04 3.16 -1.90
N ARG A 10 -19.28 2.67 -1.70
CA ARG A 10 -19.64 1.88 -0.51
C ARG A 10 -18.86 0.57 -0.41
N THR A 11 -18.68 -0.14 -1.53
CA THR A 11 -17.90 -1.40 -1.55
C THR A 11 -16.42 -1.21 -1.20
N ARG A 12 -15.78 -0.14 -1.68
CA ARG A 12 -14.38 0.16 -1.30
C ARG A 12 -14.25 0.54 0.17
N ARG A 13 -15.18 1.35 0.66
CA ARG A 13 -15.22 1.76 2.07
C ARG A 13 -15.25 0.55 2.99
N TYR A 14 -16.08 -0.45 2.67
CA TYR A 14 -16.21 -1.69 3.43
C TYR A 14 -14.94 -2.56 3.43
N TRP A 15 -14.25 -2.69 2.29
CA TRP A 15 -13.03 -3.51 2.20
C TRP A 15 -11.93 -3.03 3.16
N TYR A 16 -11.84 -1.72 3.36
CA TYR A 16 -10.87 -1.09 4.27
C TYR A 16 -11.46 -0.73 5.63
N GLU A 17 -12.76 -0.90 5.85
CA GLU A 17 -13.46 -0.44 7.06
C GLU A 17 -12.90 -1.04 8.35
N ASP A 18 -12.46 -2.29 8.27
CA ASP A 18 -11.87 -3.04 9.38
C ASP A 18 -10.35 -2.91 9.50
N GLY A 19 -9.68 -2.19 8.61
CA GLY A 19 -8.23 -1.96 8.66
C GLY A 19 -7.36 -3.17 8.31
N VAL A 20 -7.92 -4.37 8.09
CA VAL A 20 -7.14 -5.61 7.84
C VAL A 20 -6.37 -5.53 6.51
N ALA A 21 -7.03 -5.04 5.46
CA ALA A 21 -6.40 -4.88 4.15
C ALA A 21 -5.29 -3.82 4.18
N GLU A 22 -5.50 -2.74 4.95
CA GLU A 22 -4.52 -1.66 5.12
C GLU A 22 -3.29 -2.14 5.89
N LEU A 23 -3.49 -2.93 6.95
CA LEU A 23 -2.43 -3.59 7.70
C LEU A 23 -1.59 -4.53 6.82
N ALA A 24 -2.24 -5.34 5.98
CA ALA A 24 -1.56 -6.27 5.08
C ALA A 24 -0.74 -5.53 4.01
N ILE A 25 -1.30 -4.47 3.40
CA ILE A 25 -0.58 -3.65 2.41
C ILE A 25 0.59 -2.92 3.07
N GLY A 26 0.38 -2.35 4.26
CA GLY A 26 1.45 -1.70 5.03
C GLY A 26 2.59 -2.66 5.36
N GLY A 27 2.27 -3.89 5.79
CA GLY A 27 3.26 -4.94 6.02
C GLY A 27 4.05 -5.33 4.77
N LEU A 28 3.39 -5.36 3.60
CA LEU A 28 4.08 -5.60 2.33
C LEU A 28 5.05 -4.46 1.98
N PHE A 29 4.62 -3.21 2.11
CA PHE A 29 5.49 -2.05 1.87
C PHE A 29 6.67 -2.00 2.86
N LEU A 30 6.44 -2.36 4.12
CA LEU A 30 7.51 -2.48 5.10
C LEU A 30 8.53 -3.56 4.69
N ALA A 31 8.07 -4.73 4.26
CA ALA A 31 8.95 -5.80 3.78
C ALA A 31 9.74 -5.38 2.53
N ILE A 32 9.09 -4.69 1.58
CA ILE A 32 9.74 -4.12 0.39
C ILE A 32 10.83 -3.12 0.80
N GLY A 33 10.49 -2.17 1.68
CA GLY A 33 11.45 -1.17 2.18
C GLY A 33 12.66 -1.80 2.87
N LEU A 34 12.45 -2.87 3.65
CA LEU A 34 13.54 -3.62 4.29
C LEU A 34 14.46 -4.31 3.27
N VAL A 35 13.91 -4.89 2.21
CA VAL A 35 14.73 -5.52 1.15
C VAL A 35 15.54 -4.46 0.41
N ILE A 36 14.93 -3.34 0.00
CA ILE A 36 15.63 -2.27 -0.71
C ILE A 36 16.73 -1.68 0.18
N TRP A 37 16.42 -1.39 1.45
CA TRP A 37 17.41 -0.88 2.40
C TRP A 37 18.58 -1.86 2.59
N ALA A 38 18.28 -3.16 2.70
CA ALA A 38 19.31 -4.19 2.79
C ALA A 38 20.18 -4.27 1.53
N GLN A 39 19.62 -4.04 0.34
CA GLN A 39 20.39 -4.00 -0.91
C GLN A 39 21.42 -2.86 -0.92
N GLY A 40 21.07 -1.69 -0.39
CA GLY A 40 22.00 -0.57 -0.25
C GLY A 40 23.05 -0.75 0.84
N ALA A 41 22.86 -1.71 1.75
CA ALA A 41 23.78 -1.98 2.86
C ALA A 41 24.81 -3.08 2.56
N VAL A 42 24.62 -3.86 1.49
CA VAL A 42 25.54 -4.95 1.10
C VAL A 42 26.49 -4.50 -0.02
N PRO A 43 27.73 -5.03 -0.07
CA PRO A 43 28.67 -4.71 -1.13
C PRO A 43 28.14 -5.09 -2.51
N GLU A 44 28.40 -4.22 -3.49
CA GLU A 44 28.07 -4.46 -4.89
C GLU A 44 28.78 -5.72 -5.43
N GLY A 45 28.09 -6.51 -6.24
CA GLY A 45 28.59 -7.76 -6.83
C GLY A 45 28.64 -8.95 -5.86
N SER A 46 28.26 -8.76 -4.60
CA SER A 46 28.23 -9.86 -3.63
C SER A 46 27.09 -10.86 -3.89
N ALA A 47 27.28 -12.12 -3.48
CA ALA A 47 26.22 -13.12 -3.52
C ALA A 47 24.97 -12.70 -2.70
N ALA A 48 25.17 -11.91 -1.64
CA ALA A 48 24.09 -11.34 -0.83
C ALA A 48 23.25 -10.33 -1.63
N GLN A 49 23.90 -9.46 -2.42
CA GLN A 49 23.20 -8.52 -3.31
C GLN A 49 22.38 -9.28 -4.37
N ALA A 50 22.95 -10.33 -4.97
CA ALA A 50 22.22 -11.18 -5.92
C ALA A 50 21.01 -11.87 -5.28
N ALA A 51 21.18 -12.41 -4.06
CA ALA A 51 20.09 -13.03 -3.30
C ALA A 51 18.98 -12.03 -2.96
N LEU A 52 19.32 -10.79 -2.56
CA LEU A 52 18.35 -9.74 -2.29
C LEU A 52 17.66 -9.25 -3.57
N GLY A 53 18.35 -9.28 -4.72
CA GLY A 53 17.77 -9.00 -6.03
C GLY A 53 16.67 -10.00 -6.40
N ILE A 54 16.85 -11.28 -6.04
CA ILE A 54 15.82 -12.33 -6.19
C ILE A 54 14.73 -12.21 -5.11
N ALA A 55 15.12 -11.85 -3.89
CA ALA A 55 14.18 -11.68 -2.78
C ALA A 55 13.16 -10.57 -3.05
N PHE A 56 13.55 -9.49 -3.73
CA PHE A 56 12.65 -8.37 -4.03
C PHE A 56 11.37 -8.77 -4.80
N PRO A 57 11.42 -9.36 -6.01
CA PRO A 57 10.23 -9.87 -6.68
C PRO A 57 9.57 -11.00 -5.89
N GLY A 58 10.34 -11.81 -5.15
CA GLY A 58 9.83 -12.84 -4.25
C GLY A 58 8.92 -12.28 -3.16
N VAL A 59 9.28 -11.17 -2.53
CA VAL A 59 8.49 -10.48 -1.50
C VAL A 59 7.22 -9.89 -2.11
N ILE A 60 7.29 -9.30 -3.31
CA ILE A 60 6.11 -8.76 -4.00
C ILE A 60 5.12 -9.88 -4.32
N ILE A 61 5.58 -10.94 -5.01
CA ILE A 61 4.74 -12.05 -5.43
C ILE A 61 4.21 -12.80 -4.20
N GLY A 62 5.11 -13.14 -3.27
CA GLY A 62 4.79 -13.83 -2.03
C GLY A 62 3.79 -13.04 -1.19
N GLY A 63 4.01 -11.73 -1.03
CA GLY A 63 3.11 -10.82 -0.33
C GLY A 63 1.73 -10.72 -0.99
N MET A 64 1.65 -10.67 -2.32
CA MET A 64 0.38 -10.68 -3.05
C MET A 64 -0.39 -12.00 -2.87
N LEU A 65 0.30 -13.14 -2.99
CA LEU A 65 -0.29 -14.47 -2.79
C LEU A 65 -0.73 -14.68 -1.34
N LEU A 66 0.10 -14.26 -0.39
CA LEU A 66 -0.16 -14.35 1.03
C LEU A 66 -1.31 -13.43 1.42
N GLY A 67 -1.33 -12.18 0.97
CA GLY A 67 -2.43 -11.24 1.20
C GLY A 67 -3.77 -11.77 0.66
N ARG A 68 -3.77 -12.40 -0.52
CA ARG A 68 -4.96 -13.05 -1.09
C ARG A 68 -5.54 -14.16 -0.21
N ARG A 69 -4.71 -14.85 0.57
CA ARG A 69 -5.13 -15.94 1.48
C ARG A 69 -5.39 -15.44 2.91
N LEU A 70 -4.50 -14.60 3.43
CA LEU A 70 -4.54 -14.12 4.81
C LEU A 70 -5.68 -13.14 5.03
N ILE A 71 -5.91 -12.18 4.12
CA ILE A 71 -6.95 -11.16 4.35
C ILE A 71 -8.32 -11.82 4.55
N PRO A 72 -8.81 -12.71 3.65
CA PRO A 72 -10.09 -13.40 3.88
C PRO A 72 -10.09 -14.26 5.14
N SER A 73 -9.00 -14.96 5.44
CA SER A 73 -8.90 -15.83 6.62
C SER A 73 -8.95 -15.05 7.93
N VAL A 74 -8.24 -13.92 7.99
CA VAL A 74 -8.26 -13.01 9.14
C VAL A 74 -9.64 -12.38 9.28
N LYS A 75 -10.24 -11.90 8.19
CA LYS A 75 -11.59 -11.34 8.22
C LYS A 75 -12.64 -12.37 8.64
N ALA A 76 -12.52 -13.62 8.23
CA ALA A 76 -13.43 -14.69 8.64
C ALA A 76 -13.40 -14.98 10.15
N ARG A 77 -12.25 -14.77 10.80
CA ARG A 77 -12.10 -14.97 12.25
C ARG A 77 -12.40 -13.71 13.06
N LEU A 78 -12.01 -12.55 12.55
CA LEU A 78 -12.05 -11.28 13.29
C LEU A 78 -13.23 -10.38 12.87
N THR A 79 -13.52 -10.21 11.59
CA THR A 79 -14.49 -9.19 11.15
C THR A 79 -15.88 -9.77 10.95
N TYR A 80 -15.99 -10.89 10.21
CA TYR A 80 -17.28 -11.44 9.75
C TYR A 80 -18.20 -11.90 10.89
N PRO A 81 -17.72 -12.53 11.99
CA PRO A 81 -18.61 -12.95 13.08
C PRO A 81 -19.32 -11.79 13.79
N ARG A 82 -18.82 -10.56 13.67
CA ARG A 82 -19.33 -9.38 14.39
C ARG A 82 -20.36 -8.57 13.61
N THR A 83 -20.34 -8.68 12.28
CA THR A 83 -21.10 -7.78 11.38
C THR A 83 -21.86 -8.51 10.28
N GLY A 84 -21.74 -9.84 10.22
CA GLY A 84 -22.24 -10.65 9.11
C GLY A 84 -21.32 -10.57 7.90
N TYR A 85 -21.34 -11.61 7.07
CA TYR A 85 -20.61 -11.62 5.81
C TYR A 85 -21.48 -11.01 4.71
N VAL A 86 -21.08 -9.88 4.16
CA VAL A 86 -21.68 -9.34 2.93
C VAL A 86 -20.68 -9.47 1.78
N ALA A 87 -20.96 -10.42 0.87
CA ALA A 87 -20.20 -10.57 -0.36
C ALA A 87 -20.55 -9.42 -1.31
N TYR A 88 -19.61 -8.50 -1.53
CA TYR A 88 -19.78 -7.44 -2.52
C TYR A 88 -19.03 -7.75 -3.83
N PRO A 89 -19.55 -7.28 -4.98
CA PRO A 89 -18.92 -7.46 -6.27
C PRO A 89 -17.55 -6.77 -6.31
N GLN A 90 -16.54 -7.50 -6.81
CA GLN A 90 -15.21 -6.94 -7.01
C GLN A 90 -15.23 -5.83 -8.07
N PRO A 91 -14.35 -4.81 -7.97
CA PRO A 91 -14.24 -3.78 -9.00
C PRO A 91 -13.96 -4.42 -10.36
N SER A 92 -14.66 -3.95 -11.41
CA SER A 92 -14.53 -4.51 -12.75
C SER A 92 -13.08 -4.42 -13.24
N ARG A 93 -12.66 -5.43 -14.01
CA ARG A 93 -11.31 -5.51 -14.60
C ARG A 93 -10.94 -4.21 -15.34
N ARG A 94 -11.90 -3.62 -16.06
CA ARG A 94 -11.74 -2.35 -16.80
C ARG A 94 -11.37 -1.18 -15.88
N ARG A 95 -12.01 -1.06 -14.71
CA ARG A 95 -11.68 0.01 -13.74
C ARG A 95 -10.32 -0.23 -13.09
N ARG A 96 -9.97 -1.47 -12.78
CA ARG A 96 -8.62 -1.82 -12.28
C ARG A 96 -7.55 -1.45 -13.30
N LEU A 97 -7.78 -1.78 -14.57
CA LEU A 97 -6.90 -1.40 -15.68
C LEU A 97 -6.82 0.12 -15.86
N ALA A 98 -7.93 0.85 -15.70
CA ALA A 98 -7.91 2.32 -15.78
C ALA A 98 -7.08 2.95 -14.64
N VAL A 99 -7.23 2.47 -13.40
CA VAL A 99 -6.42 2.94 -12.26
C VAL A 99 -4.94 2.67 -12.49
N VAL A 100 -4.60 1.45 -12.92
CA VAL A 100 -3.22 1.08 -13.26
C VAL A 100 -2.71 1.93 -14.42
N GLY A 101 -3.53 2.16 -15.45
CA GLY A 101 -3.19 2.99 -16.60
C GLY A 101 -2.91 4.44 -16.23
N VAL A 102 -3.71 5.05 -15.36
CA VAL A 102 -3.45 6.40 -14.84
C VAL A 102 -2.15 6.44 -14.03
N ALA A 103 -1.95 5.48 -13.13
CA ALA A 103 -0.72 5.41 -12.34
C ALA A 103 0.53 5.25 -13.25
N LEU A 104 0.45 4.38 -14.26
CA LEU A 104 1.52 4.20 -15.23
C LEU A 104 1.74 5.43 -16.12
N ALA A 105 0.68 6.12 -16.53
CA ALA A 105 0.80 7.34 -17.33
C ALA A 105 1.47 8.46 -16.52
N VAL A 106 1.10 8.64 -15.25
CA VAL A 106 1.78 9.57 -14.33
C VAL A 106 3.25 9.15 -14.14
N ALA A 107 3.51 7.85 -13.98
CA ALA A 107 4.88 7.33 -13.84
C ALA A 107 5.73 7.63 -15.06
N ALA A 108 5.20 7.35 -16.26
CA ALA A 108 5.88 7.56 -17.52
C ALA A 108 6.13 9.05 -17.77
N ALA A 109 5.14 9.92 -17.50
CA ALA A 109 5.27 11.35 -17.68
C ALA A 109 6.37 11.93 -16.77
N VAL A 110 6.37 11.58 -15.49
CA VAL A 110 7.38 12.07 -14.54
C VAL A 110 8.74 11.44 -14.80
N GLY A 111 8.80 10.14 -15.11
CA GLY A 111 10.04 9.46 -15.49
C GLY A 111 10.66 10.08 -16.75
N ALA A 112 9.86 10.34 -17.79
CA ALA A 112 10.33 11.02 -19.00
C ALA A 112 10.82 12.45 -18.72
N SER A 113 10.13 13.17 -17.83
CA SER A 113 10.53 14.53 -17.41
C SER A 113 11.86 14.52 -16.68
N VAL A 114 12.10 13.52 -15.83
CA VAL A 114 13.38 13.33 -15.12
C VAL A 114 14.49 12.95 -16.09
N LEU A 115 14.26 12.01 -17.01
CA LEU A 115 15.25 11.57 -18.00
C LEU A 115 15.60 12.66 -19.02
N ALA A 116 14.70 13.61 -19.25
CA ALA A 116 14.96 14.78 -20.10
C ALA A 116 15.93 15.78 -19.44
N LEU A 117 16.10 15.73 -18.11
CA LEU A 117 17.14 16.48 -17.41
C LEU A 117 18.42 15.64 -17.47
N GLN A 118 19.44 16.11 -18.18
CA GLN A 118 20.72 15.42 -18.32
C GLN A 118 21.84 16.24 -17.67
N PRO A 119 22.50 15.73 -16.61
CA PRO A 119 22.18 14.51 -15.87
C PRO A 119 20.89 14.66 -15.02
N PRO A 120 20.18 13.56 -14.72
CA PRO A 120 19.02 13.62 -13.84
C PRO A 120 19.46 14.08 -12.45
N PRO A 121 18.66 14.90 -11.76
CA PRO A 121 19.00 15.35 -10.43
C PRO A 121 19.03 14.15 -9.47
N SER A 122 20.01 14.12 -8.56
CA SER A 122 20.05 13.15 -7.47
C SER A 122 18.72 13.13 -6.71
N GLY A 123 18.18 11.95 -6.45
CA GLY A 123 16.92 11.75 -5.73
C GLY A 123 15.67 11.78 -6.61
N ALA A 124 15.82 11.88 -7.94
CA ALA A 124 14.67 11.91 -8.84
C ALA A 124 13.85 10.61 -8.83
N LEU A 125 14.49 9.45 -8.66
CA LEU A 125 13.78 8.18 -8.53
C LEU A 125 12.93 8.15 -7.25
N VAL A 126 13.49 8.58 -6.11
CA VAL A 126 12.78 8.65 -4.83
C VAL A 126 11.58 9.60 -4.89
N LEU A 127 11.75 10.75 -5.57
CA LEU A 127 10.66 11.69 -5.81
C LEU A 127 9.53 11.06 -6.63
N LEU A 128 9.89 10.36 -7.71
CA LEU A 128 8.95 9.65 -8.57
C LEU A 128 8.20 8.56 -7.80
N GLU A 129 8.89 7.76 -6.98
CA GLU A 129 8.28 6.73 -6.14
C GLU A 129 7.29 7.34 -5.14
N GLY A 130 7.68 8.42 -4.45
CA GLY A 130 6.81 9.11 -3.50
C GLY A 130 5.57 9.68 -4.18
N LEU A 131 5.73 10.27 -5.37
CA LEU A 131 4.63 10.76 -6.19
C LEU A 131 3.67 9.64 -6.57
N LEU A 132 4.20 8.54 -7.12
CA LEU A 132 3.40 7.42 -7.57
C LEU A 132 2.64 6.76 -6.44
N LEU A 133 3.32 6.53 -5.32
CA LEU A 133 2.73 5.91 -4.16
C LEU A 133 1.67 6.83 -3.54
N GLY A 134 1.91 8.14 -3.48
CA GLY A 134 0.94 9.13 -3.05
C GLY A 134 -0.33 9.15 -3.92
N VAL A 135 -0.16 9.25 -5.25
CA VAL A 135 -1.27 9.21 -6.21
C VAL A 135 -2.03 7.89 -6.13
N LEU A 136 -1.32 6.76 -6.05
CA LEU A 136 -1.92 5.44 -5.92
C LEU A 136 -2.79 5.35 -4.65
N LEU A 137 -2.29 5.79 -3.50
CA LEU A 137 -3.03 5.77 -2.25
C LEU A 137 -4.27 6.67 -2.29
N ILE A 138 -4.16 7.86 -2.88
CA ILE A 138 -5.30 8.78 -3.10
C ILE A 138 -6.37 8.11 -3.98
N ILE A 139 -5.97 7.46 -5.08
CA ILE A 139 -6.90 6.79 -6.00
C ILE A 139 -7.54 5.56 -5.35
N LEU A 140 -6.79 4.78 -4.58
CA LEU A 140 -7.31 3.63 -3.83
C LEU A 140 -8.28 4.09 -2.72
N GLY A 141 -7.95 5.22 -2.10
CA GLY A 141 -8.63 5.85 -0.98
C GLY A 141 -9.96 6.55 -1.24
N GLN A 142 -10.48 6.53 -2.47
CA GLN A 142 -11.73 7.24 -2.80
C GLN A 142 -12.86 6.88 -1.81
N GLY A 143 -13.21 7.85 -0.95
CA GLY A 143 -14.22 7.71 0.12
C GLY A 143 -13.67 7.46 1.54
N LEU A 144 -12.35 7.49 1.73
CA LEU A 144 -11.67 7.24 3.02
C LEU A 144 -10.62 8.32 3.30
N THR A 145 -10.91 9.23 4.23
CA THR A 145 -10.02 10.36 4.60
C THR A 145 -8.60 9.91 4.91
N ARG A 146 -8.43 8.79 5.61
CA ARG A 146 -7.12 8.26 5.99
C ARG A 146 -6.20 7.94 4.80
N PHE A 147 -6.74 7.49 3.67
CA PHE A 147 -5.91 7.19 2.50
C PHE A 147 -5.43 8.47 1.80
N TYR A 148 -6.17 9.57 1.90
CA TYR A 148 -5.68 10.88 1.45
C TYR A 148 -4.55 11.38 2.35
N LEU A 149 -4.65 11.16 3.68
CA LEU A 149 -3.57 11.48 4.62
C LEU A 149 -2.32 10.63 4.36
N LEU A 150 -2.48 9.32 4.12
CA LEU A 150 -1.39 8.42 3.75
C LEU A 150 -0.76 8.80 2.41
N GLY A 151 -1.57 9.17 1.42
CA GLY A 151 -1.07 9.64 0.14
C GLY A 151 -0.29 10.94 0.27
N GLY A 152 -0.82 11.92 1.02
CA GLY A 152 -0.12 13.16 1.34
C GLY A 152 1.19 12.94 2.09
N TRP A 153 1.19 12.00 3.06
CA TRP A 153 2.40 11.56 3.76
C TRP A 153 3.46 11.04 2.79
N SER A 154 3.10 10.14 1.86
CA SER A 154 4.02 9.61 0.86
C SER A 154 4.60 10.67 -0.07
N LEU A 155 3.78 11.66 -0.46
CA LEU A 155 4.24 12.81 -1.27
C LEU A 155 5.27 13.65 -0.51
N ILE A 156 4.94 14.04 0.73
CA ILE A 156 5.82 14.85 1.57
C ILE A 156 7.13 14.12 1.83
N LEU A 157 7.04 12.82 2.13
CA LEU A 157 8.20 11.99 2.42
C LEU A 157 9.08 11.82 1.18
N GLY A 158 8.51 11.53 0.01
CA GLY A 158 9.28 11.43 -1.24
C GLY A 158 9.97 12.75 -1.62
N ILE A 159 9.29 13.88 -1.47
CA ILE A 159 9.89 15.21 -1.69
C ILE A 159 11.04 15.44 -0.71
N GLY A 160 10.83 15.18 0.59
CA GLY A 160 11.85 15.38 1.61
C GLY A 160 13.09 14.52 1.39
N LEU A 161 12.90 13.21 1.17
CA LEU A 161 13.99 12.25 0.96
C LEU A 161 14.77 12.53 -0.34
N SER A 162 14.10 12.99 -1.40
CA SER A 162 14.77 13.33 -2.68
C SER A 162 15.81 14.44 -2.58
N ARG A 163 15.81 15.21 -1.49
CA ARG A 163 16.75 16.33 -1.27
C ARG A 163 17.92 15.96 -0.37
N LEU A 164 17.95 14.74 0.16
CA LEU A 164 19.00 14.30 1.07
C LEU A 164 20.18 13.75 0.27
N PRO A 165 21.44 14.07 0.68
CA PRO A 165 22.63 13.56 0.03
C PRO A 165 22.93 12.13 0.52
N ALA A 166 22.14 11.17 0.05
CA ALA A 166 22.35 9.75 0.37
C ALA A 166 22.07 8.86 -0.86
N PRO A 167 22.50 7.59 -0.84
CA PRO A 167 22.19 6.64 -1.91
C PRO A 167 20.68 6.51 -2.13
N GLU A 168 20.26 6.47 -3.38
CA GLU A 168 18.84 6.41 -3.74
C GLU A 168 18.17 5.14 -3.21
N GLU A 169 18.89 4.02 -3.19
CA GLU A 169 18.42 2.74 -2.63
C GLU A 169 18.09 2.90 -1.14
N THR A 170 18.94 3.60 -0.40
CA THR A 170 18.69 3.85 1.03
C THR A 170 17.43 4.69 1.20
N MET A 171 17.27 5.74 0.40
CA MET A 171 16.14 6.66 0.46
C MET A 171 14.83 6.00 0.02
N SER A 172 14.84 5.17 -1.03
CA SER A 172 13.71 4.33 -1.44
C SER A 172 13.34 3.34 -0.33
N GLY A 173 14.33 2.68 0.28
CA GLY A 173 14.11 1.79 1.42
C GLY A 173 13.41 2.49 2.59
N VAL A 174 13.84 3.71 2.93
CA VAL A 174 13.21 4.56 3.97
C VAL A 174 11.80 4.97 3.55
N LEU A 175 11.58 5.38 2.30
CA LEU A 175 10.27 5.76 1.77
C LEU A 175 9.24 4.65 1.93
N TYR A 176 9.55 3.44 1.42
CA TYR A 176 8.66 2.28 1.51
C TYR A 176 8.51 1.79 2.95
N GLY A 177 9.61 1.77 3.71
CA GLY A 177 9.61 1.33 5.11
C GLY A 177 8.74 2.20 6.00
N LEU A 178 8.94 3.52 5.98
CA LEU A 178 8.15 4.45 6.78
C LEU A 178 6.69 4.52 6.31
N THR A 179 6.45 4.52 4.99
CA THR A 179 5.07 4.48 4.50
C THR A 179 4.37 3.20 4.91
N GLY A 180 5.03 2.05 4.75
CA GLY A 180 4.50 0.75 5.17
C GLY A 180 4.22 0.70 6.67
N LEU A 181 5.12 1.24 7.49
CA LEU A 181 4.95 1.33 8.93
C LEU A 181 3.75 2.21 9.32
N VAL A 182 3.63 3.42 8.77
CA VAL A 182 2.50 4.32 9.05
C VAL A 182 1.18 3.69 8.60
N MET A 183 1.15 3.03 7.43
CA MET A 183 -0.02 2.29 6.96
C MET A 183 -0.36 1.12 7.89
N ALA A 184 0.63 0.37 8.36
CA ALA A 184 0.41 -0.75 9.29
C ALA A 184 -0.14 -0.26 10.64
N ILE A 185 0.39 0.84 11.18
CA ILE A 185 -0.11 1.48 12.40
C ILE A 185 -1.55 1.95 12.20
N SER A 186 -1.82 2.69 11.12
CA SER A 186 -3.17 3.17 10.78
C SER A 186 -4.17 2.00 10.66
N GLY A 187 -3.85 0.97 9.88
CA GLY A 187 -4.67 -0.23 9.72
C GLY A 187 -4.88 -0.98 11.04
N GLY A 188 -3.84 -1.11 11.87
CA GLY A 188 -3.91 -1.73 13.19
C GLY A 188 -4.80 -0.97 14.17
N LEU A 189 -4.71 0.36 14.19
CA LEU A 189 -5.58 1.22 15.01
C LEU A 189 -7.04 1.15 14.56
N VAL A 190 -7.28 1.14 13.25
CA VAL A 190 -8.62 0.95 12.67
C VAL A 190 -9.18 -0.41 13.07
N LEU A 191 -8.39 -1.48 12.93
CA LEU A 191 -8.80 -2.84 13.33
C LEU A 191 -9.10 -2.93 14.83
N ALA A 192 -8.22 -2.39 15.68
CA ALA A 192 -8.42 -2.37 17.12
C ALA A 192 -9.70 -1.62 17.51
N THR A 193 -9.93 -0.46 16.88
CA THR A 193 -11.14 0.35 17.09
C THR A 193 -12.39 -0.40 16.60
N TYR A 194 -12.30 -1.06 15.44
CA TYR A 194 -13.38 -1.85 14.85
C TYR A 194 -13.80 -2.99 15.79
N LEU A 195 -12.83 -3.74 16.32
CA LEU A 195 -13.08 -4.87 17.23
C LEU A 195 -13.66 -4.41 18.58
N ARG A 196 -13.30 -3.21 19.06
CA ARG A 196 -13.85 -2.63 20.28
C ARG A 196 -15.29 -2.14 20.10
N ARG A 197 -15.62 -1.57 18.94
CA ARG A 197 -16.96 -1.05 18.63
C ARG A 197 -17.96 -2.15 18.27
N ASN A 198 -17.52 -3.17 17.54
CA ASN A 198 -18.37 -4.28 17.12
C ASN A 198 -18.10 -5.48 18.03
N ARG A 199 -18.77 -5.52 19.19
CA ARG A 199 -18.68 -6.69 20.09
C ARG A 199 -19.34 -7.91 19.43
N MET A 200 -18.87 -9.10 19.75
CA MET A 200 -19.52 -10.32 19.26
C MET A 200 -20.94 -10.38 19.84
N PRO A 201 -21.95 -10.80 19.04
CA PRO A 201 -23.24 -11.18 19.58
C PRO A 201 -23.05 -12.26 20.66
N PRO A 202 -23.87 -12.27 21.73
CA PRO A 202 -23.92 -13.40 22.65
C PRO A 202 -24.07 -14.69 21.85
N GLN A 203 -23.25 -15.69 22.15
CA GLN A 203 -23.50 -17.02 21.62
C GLN A 203 -24.78 -17.49 22.30
N ASP A 204 -25.85 -17.67 21.53
CA ASP A 204 -27.05 -18.34 22.04
C ASP A 204 -26.61 -19.74 22.47
N THR A 205 -26.43 -19.93 23.77
CA THR A 205 -26.27 -21.22 24.40
C THR A 205 -27.57 -21.97 24.14
N GLN A 206 -27.65 -22.68 23.02
CA GLN A 206 -28.69 -23.67 22.80
C GLN A 206 -28.43 -24.80 23.79
N LEU A 207 -29.17 -24.75 24.89
CA LEU A 207 -29.37 -25.83 25.86
C LEU A 207 -30.18 -26.96 25.22
#